data_AF-A0A954LAK9-F1
#
_entry.id   AF-A0A954LAK9-F1
#
_cell.length_a   1.000
_cell.length_b   1.000
_cell.length_c   1.000
_cell.angle_alpha   90.00
_cell.angle_beta   90.00
_cell.angle_gamma   90.00
#
_symmetry.space_group_name_H-M   'P 1'
#
loop_
_entity.id
_entity.type
_entity.pdbx_description
1 polymer ?
#
loop_
_entity_poly.entity_id
_entity_poly.type
_entity_poly.pdbx_seq_one_letter_code
_entity_poly.pdbx_strand_id
1 'polypeptide(L)'
;MVKYALLLFCVYLGVLVLLAIFQRKLLYQPSRHSHLEVARFPELFELYHEPQDVVLPCEDRVAVRGWLLRHERNSERPLILLFHGNAGDRSGRIG
;
A
#
# COMPACT_ATOMS: atom_id res chain seq x y z
N MET A 1 38.92 -10.93 -28.97
CA MET A 1 38.35 -9.78 -28.23
C MET A 1 37.00 -9.34 -28.80
N VAL A 2 36.89 -8.97 -30.08
CA VAL A 2 35.62 -8.49 -30.69
C VAL A 2 34.43 -9.45 -30.54
N LYS A 3 34.63 -10.77 -30.74
CA LYS A 3 33.59 -11.78 -30.54
C LYS A 3 33.03 -11.80 -29.12
N TYR A 4 33.87 -11.60 -28.11
CA TYR A 4 33.44 -11.57 -26.71
C TYR A 4 32.70 -10.28 -26.37
N ALA A 5 33.15 -9.14 -26.92
CA ALA A 5 32.44 -7.87 -26.80
C ALA A 5 31.06 -7.94 -27.46
N LEU A 6 30.95 -8.54 -28.65
CA LEU A 6 29.68 -8.74 -29.35
C LEU A 6 28.75 -9.67 -28.56
N LEU A 7 29.26 -10.76 -28.00
CA LEU A 7 28.48 -11.66 -27.15
C LEU A 7 27.92 -10.91 -25.93
N LEU A 8 28.74 -10.14 -25.22
CA LEU A 8 28.31 -9.34 -24.07
C LEU A 8 27.24 -8.32 -24.46
N PHE A 9 27.39 -7.65 -25.60
CA PHE A 9 26.41 -6.71 -26.12
C PHE A 9 25.06 -7.39 -26.40
N CYS A 10 25.07 -8.55 -27.07
CA CYS A 10 23.85 -9.32 -27.34
C CYS A 10 23.18 -9.79 -26.05
N VAL A 11 23.94 -10.26 -25.06
CA VAL A 11 23.41 -10.65 -23.74
C VAL A 11 22.77 -9.46 -23.04
N TYR A 12 23.43 -8.31 -23.03
CA TYR A 12 22.90 -7.08 -22.43
C TYR A 12 21.59 -6.64 -23.09
N LEU A 13 21.53 -6.63 -24.42
CA LEU A 13 20.31 -6.37 -25.18
C LEU A 13 19.19 -7.36 -24.85
N GLY A 14 19.51 -8.64 -24.73
CA GLY A 14 18.57 -9.68 -24.31
C GLY A 14 17.96 -9.38 -22.94
N VAL A 15 18.80 -9.01 -21.96
CA VAL A 15 18.35 -8.60 -20.62
C VAL A 15 17.45 -7.37 -20.69
N LEU A 16 17.80 -6.36 -21.49
CA LEU A 16 16.97 -5.16 -21.66
C LEU A 16 15.61 -5.47 -22.29
N VAL A 17 15.55 -6.34 -23.29
CA VAL A 17 14.28 -6.77 -23.91
C VAL A 17 13.41 -7.52 -22.91
N LEU A 18 14.01 -8.43 -22.13
CA LEU A 18 13.28 -9.12 -21.05
C LEU A 18 12.75 -8.12 -20.03
N LEU A 19 13.57 -7.19 -19.56
CA LEU A 19 13.12 -6.13 -18.64
C LEU A 19 12.00 -5.29 -19.27
N ALA A 20 12.10 -4.90 -20.54
CA ALA A 20 11.07 -4.09 -21.20
C ALA A 20 9.70 -4.82 -21.28
N ILE A 21 9.71 -6.14 -21.47
CA ILE A 21 8.50 -6.96 -21.50
C ILE A 21 7.95 -7.19 -20.08
N PHE A 22 8.83 -7.51 -19.12
CA PHE A 22 8.43 -7.95 -17.78
C PHE A 22 8.37 -6.82 -16.74
N GLN A 23 8.80 -5.59 -17.06
CA GLN A 23 8.83 -4.46 -16.12
C GLN A 23 7.51 -4.24 -15.39
N ARG A 24 6.35 -4.40 -16.06
CA ARG A 24 5.04 -4.20 -15.43
C ARG A 24 4.66 -5.29 -14.42
N LYS A 25 5.26 -6.48 -14.56
CA LYS A 25 5.11 -7.59 -13.62
C LYS A 25 6.14 -7.52 -12.48
N LEU A 26 7.27 -6.85 -12.72
CA LEU A 26 8.30 -6.57 -11.72
C LEU A 26 7.98 -5.33 -10.87
N LEU A 27 7.22 -4.38 -11.42
CA LEU A 27 6.66 -3.26 -10.68
C LEU A 27 5.62 -3.80 -9.70
N TYR A 28 5.78 -3.44 -8.42
CA TYR A 28 4.82 -3.74 -7.38
C TYR A 28 3.45 -3.21 -7.80
N GLN A 29 2.49 -4.09 -8.01
CA GLN A 29 1.14 -3.66 -8.34
C GLN A 29 0.51 -3.11 -7.06
N PRO A 30 0.03 -1.85 -7.05
CA PRO A 30 -0.73 -1.35 -5.92
C PRO A 30 -1.95 -2.25 -5.76
N SER A 31 -1.98 -3.02 -4.68
CA SER A 31 -3.09 -3.90 -4.36
C SER A 31 -4.32 -3.03 -4.09
N ARG A 32 -5.28 -3.05 -5.03
CA ARG A 32 -6.58 -2.42 -4.83
C ARG A 32 -7.41 -3.33 -3.93
N HIS A 33 -7.35 -3.10 -2.63
CA HIS A 33 -8.27 -3.73 -1.70
C HIS A 33 -9.63 -3.02 -1.79
N SER A 34 -10.63 -3.72 -2.32
CA SER A 34 -12.00 -3.19 -2.46
C SER A 34 -12.71 -3.05 -1.12
N HIS A 35 -12.28 -3.81 -0.10
CA HIS A 35 -12.94 -3.86 1.21
C HIS A 35 -11.90 -3.98 2.33
N LEU A 36 -11.63 -2.86 2.99
CA LEU A 36 -10.83 -2.78 4.21
C LEU A 36 -11.71 -2.22 5.34
N GLU A 37 -12.90 -2.79 5.51
CA GLU A 37 -13.80 -2.41 6.60
C GLU A 37 -13.20 -2.89 7.92
N VAL A 38 -13.28 -2.06 8.94
CA VAL A 38 -12.75 -2.36 10.28
C VAL A 38 -13.26 -3.70 10.80
N ALA A 39 -14.53 -4.03 10.55
CA ALA A 39 -15.18 -5.27 10.96
C ALA A 39 -14.48 -6.56 10.47
N ARG A 40 -13.60 -6.47 9.47
CA ARG A 40 -12.83 -7.61 8.95
C ARG A 40 -11.52 -7.87 9.68
N PHE A 41 -11.16 -7.02 10.64
CA PHE A 41 -9.92 -7.08 11.41
C PHE A 41 -10.25 -7.16 12.91
N PRO A 42 -10.63 -8.34 13.43
CA PRO A 42 -11.00 -8.54 14.83
C PRO A 42 -9.95 -8.03 15.83
N GLU A 43 -8.67 -8.14 15.48
CA GLU A 43 -7.54 -7.66 16.27
C GLU A 43 -7.62 -6.15 16.60
N LEU A 44 -8.26 -5.34 15.75
CA LEU A 44 -8.48 -3.92 16.04
C LEU A 44 -9.42 -3.72 17.23
N PHE A 45 -10.41 -4.59 17.40
CA PHE A 45 -11.37 -4.52 18.51
C PHE A 45 -10.78 -4.99 19.84
N GLU A 46 -9.65 -5.72 19.81
CA GLU A 46 -8.90 -6.08 21.01
C GLU A 46 -8.01 -4.93 21.50
N LEU A 47 -7.46 -4.13 20.57
CA LEU A 47 -6.47 -3.08 20.86
C LEU A 47 -7.08 -1.69 21.06
N TYR A 48 -8.25 -1.45 20.47
CA TYR A 48 -8.86 -0.13 20.41
C TYR A 48 -10.34 -0.21 20.81
N HIS A 49 -10.78 0.81 21.54
CA HIS A 49 -12.17 1.02 21.91
C HIS A 49 -12.97 1.57 20.72
N GLU A 50 -13.97 0.81 20.27
CA GLU A 50 -14.87 1.15 19.16
C GLU A 50 -14.16 1.65 17.89
N PRO A 51 -13.35 0.79 17.23
CA PRO A 51 -12.79 1.06 15.91
C PRO A 51 -13.87 1.39 14.89
N GLN A 52 -13.66 2.42 14.06
CA GLN A 52 -14.68 2.90 13.11
C GLN A 52 -14.10 3.14 11.72
N ASP A 53 -14.87 2.78 10.69
CA ASP A 53 -14.61 3.22 9.32
C ASP A 53 -14.96 4.71 9.17
N VAL A 54 -14.05 5.47 8.57
CA VAL A 54 -14.27 6.89 8.24
C VAL A 54 -14.11 7.14 6.75
N VAL A 55 -14.91 8.08 6.24
CA VAL A 55 -14.86 8.54 4.85
C VAL A 55 -14.59 10.04 4.86
N LEU A 56 -13.48 10.43 4.24
CA LEU A 56 -13.00 11.79 4.11
C LEU A 56 -13.23 12.23 2.66
N PRO A 57 -14.25 13.05 2.38
CA PRO A 57 -14.44 13.60 1.04
C PRO A 57 -13.35 14.63 0.73
N CYS A 58 -12.82 14.59 -0.48
CA CYS A 58 -11.83 15.54 -1.00
C CYS A 58 -12.48 16.47 -2.04
N GLU A 59 -11.85 17.64 -2.26
CA GLU A 59 -12.36 18.68 -3.18
C GLU A 59 -12.54 18.18 -4.62
N ASP A 60 -11.69 17.23 -5.05
CA ASP A 60 -11.69 16.62 -6.38
C ASP A 60 -12.74 15.50 -6.54
N ARG A 61 -13.69 15.39 -5.61
CA ARG A 61 -14.73 14.34 -5.54
C ARG A 61 -14.18 12.94 -5.30
N VAL A 62 -12.90 12.80 -4.98
CA VAL A 62 -12.35 11.54 -4.46
C VAL A 62 -12.74 11.41 -2.99
N ALA A 63 -13.01 10.19 -2.53
CA ALA A 63 -13.28 9.89 -1.13
C ALA A 63 -12.16 9.01 -0.58
N VAL A 64 -11.42 9.53 0.39
CA VAL A 64 -10.38 8.78 1.11
C VAL A 64 -11.04 8.00 2.24
N ARG A 65 -10.84 6.69 2.28
CA ARG A 65 -11.34 5.84 3.36
C ARG A 65 -10.23 5.59 4.38
N GLY A 66 -10.56 5.69 5.66
CA GLY A 66 -9.63 5.49 6.76
C GLY A 66 -10.27 4.73 7.92
N TRP A 67 -9.47 4.50 8.95
CA TRP A 67 -9.93 3.98 10.23
C TRP A 67 -9.69 4.99 11.33
N LEU A 68 -10.70 5.19 12.16
CA LEU A 68 -10.59 5.94 13.40
C LEU A 68 -10.46 4.94 14.55
N LEU A 69 -9.26 4.93 15.13
CA LEU A 69 -8.88 4.03 16.21
C LEU A 69 -8.70 4.84 17.48
N ARG A 70 -9.49 4.53 18.52
CA ARG A 70 -9.45 5.21 19.83
C ARG A 70 -9.03 4.21 20.88
N HIS A 71 -8.16 4.58 21.80
CA HIS A 71 -7.78 3.67 22.89
C HIS A 71 -8.80 3.69 24.03
N GLU A 72 -9.35 4.87 24.35
CA GLU A 72 -10.30 5.07 25.46
C GLU A 72 -11.50 5.93 25.00
N ARG A 73 -12.67 5.73 25.64
CA ARG A 73 -13.97 6.31 25.25
C ARG A 73 -14.05 7.84 25.32
N ASN A 74 -13.15 8.53 26.05
CA ASN A 74 -13.18 9.99 26.25
C ASN A 74 -11.79 10.54 26.63
N SER A 75 -10.78 10.27 25.81
CA SER A 75 -9.45 10.83 26.06
C SER A 75 -9.24 12.09 25.21
N GLU A 76 -8.96 13.24 25.85
CA GLU A 76 -8.39 14.43 25.20
C GLU A 76 -6.92 14.17 24.82
N ARG A 77 -6.69 13.16 23.97
CA ARG A 77 -5.36 12.82 23.47
C ARG A 77 -5.15 13.45 22.10
N PRO A 78 -3.90 13.80 21.76
CA PRO A 78 -3.56 14.24 20.41
C PRO A 78 -4.00 13.22 19.36
N LEU A 79 -4.56 13.71 18.25
CA LEU A 79 -4.86 12.88 17.08
C LEU A 79 -3.58 12.63 16.31
N ILE A 80 -3.30 11.36 16.02
CA ILE A 80 -2.22 10.96 15.11
C ILE A 80 -2.83 10.58 13.76
N LEU A 81 -2.37 11.23 12.70
CA LEU A 81 -2.69 10.85 11.33
C LEU A 81 -1.57 9.96 10.79
N LEU A 82 -1.89 8.70 10.50
CA LEU A 82 -0.94 7.73 9.98
C LEU A 82 -1.21 7.45 8.50
N PHE A 83 -0.20 7.66 7.66
CA PHE A 83 -0.23 7.32 6.25
C PHE A 83 0.61 6.07 5.98
N HIS A 84 0.14 5.20 5.09
CA HIS A 84 0.88 4.02 4.67
C HIS A 84 1.99 4.38 3.66
N GLY A 85 2.91 3.45 3.45
CA GLY A 85 3.95 3.59 2.41
C GLY A 85 3.38 3.49 1.00
N ASN A 86 4.20 3.84 0.00
CA ASN A 86 3.80 3.75 -1.41
C ASN A 86 3.28 2.34 -1.76
N ALA A 87 2.19 2.30 -2.53
CA ALA A 87 1.49 1.09 -2.98
C ALA A 87 0.94 0.15 -1.88
N GLY A 88 1.07 0.52 -0.60
CA GLY A 88 0.38 -0.14 0.49
C GLY A 88 -1.03 0.41 0.72
N ASP A 89 -1.61 0.03 1.85
CA ASP A 89 -2.89 0.52 2.33
C ASP A 89 -2.92 0.53 3.87
N ARG A 90 -4.05 0.93 4.45
CA ARG A 90 -4.22 1.09 5.90
C ARG A 90 -4.10 -0.22 6.69
N SER A 91 -4.21 -1.40 6.07
CA SER A 91 -4.03 -2.68 6.75
C SER A 91 -2.59 -3.17 6.84
N GLY A 92 -1.64 -2.50 6.20
CA GLY A 92 -0.24 -2.93 6.20
C GLY A 92 0.48 -2.90 7.56
N ARG A 93 -0.22 -2.54 8.65
CA ARG A 93 0.35 -2.36 10.00
C ARG A 93 -0.48 -2.98 11.13
N ILE A 94 -1.45 -3.85 10.80
CA ILE A 94 -2.30 -4.50 11.81
C ILE A 94 -1.76 -5.89 12.22
N GLY A 95 -0.53 -6.22 11.85
CA GLY A 95 0.19 -7.42 12.28
C GLY A 95 1.32 -7.08 13.21
#